data_AF-A0A832M406-F1
#
_entry.id   AF-A0A832M406-F1
#
_cell.length_a   1.000
_cell.length_b   1.000
_cell.length_c   1.000
_cell.angle_alpha   90.00
_cell.angle_beta   90.00
_cell.angle_gamma   90.00
#
_symmetry.space_group_name_H-M   'P 1'
#
loop_
_entity.id
_entity.type
_entity.pdbx_description
1 polymer ?
#
loop_
_entity_poly.entity_id
_entity_poly.type
_entity_poly.pdbx_seq_one_letter_code
_entity_poly.pdbx_strand_id
1 'polypeptide(L)'
;MVKRSLRASPIGIQRAKRAFALKGWTQENLAGEVNLKTRQPIWRFFTGQPVDRQIFLAVCSILDLDWREIAENPPADFPEPGEGVETAASEIDSLV
;
A
#
# COMPACT_ATOMS: atom_id res chain seq x y z
N MET A 1 -15.73 -5.60 -12.53
CA MET A 1 -14.57 -5.75 -11.62
C MET A 1 -14.74 -4.84 -10.42
N VAL A 2 -14.98 -5.38 -9.22
CA VAL A 2 -14.98 -4.57 -7.99
C VAL A 2 -13.55 -4.20 -7.69
N LYS A 3 -13.13 -2.97 -8.01
CA LYS A 3 -11.89 -2.40 -7.48
C LYS A 3 -12.07 -2.30 -5.96
N ARG A 4 -11.53 -3.28 -5.23
CA ARG A 4 -11.59 -3.29 -3.76
C ARG A 4 -10.77 -2.11 -3.26
N SER A 5 -11.44 -1.09 -2.75
CA SER A 5 -10.77 0.05 -2.12
C SER A 5 -10.23 -0.33 -0.75
N LEU A 6 -9.19 0.36 -0.31
CA LEU A 6 -8.62 0.24 1.03
C LEU A 6 -8.77 1.58 1.75
N ARG A 7 -8.78 1.52 3.09
CA ARG A 7 -8.77 2.70 3.96
C ARG A 7 -7.77 2.47 5.08
N ALA A 8 -7.11 3.55 5.49
CA ALA A 8 -6.16 3.51 6.59
C ALA A 8 -6.90 3.50 7.93
N SER A 9 -6.41 2.72 8.89
CA SER A 9 -6.87 2.76 10.27
C SER A 9 -6.48 4.07 10.94
N PRO A 10 -7.13 4.47 12.05
CA PRO A 10 -6.71 5.66 12.80
C PRO A 10 -5.23 5.62 13.21
N ILE A 11 -4.73 4.45 13.62
CA ILE A 11 -3.32 4.25 13.99
C ILE A 11 -2.42 4.33 12.74
N GLY A 12 -2.83 3.68 11.66
CA GLY A 12 -2.13 3.71 10.37
C GLY A 12 -1.98 5.13 9.81
N ILE A 13 -3.02 5.96 9.92
CA ILE A 13 -2.97 7.39 9.53
C ILE A 13 -1.89 8.13 10.32
N GLN A 14 -1.79 7.90 11.63
CA GLN A 14 -0.78 8.57 12.47
C GLN A 14 0.63 8.12 12.08
N ARG A 15 0.84 6.82 11.87
CA ARG A 15 2.11 6.26 11.38
C ARG A 15 2.49 6.87 10.04
N ALA A 16 1.55 6.92 9.11
CA ALA A 16 1.81 7.48 7.79
C ALA A 16 2.08 8.98 7.82
N LYS A 17 1.36 9.75 8.64
CA LYS A 17 1.64 11.19 8.83
C LYS A 17 3.05 11.43 9.39
N ARG A 18 3.51 10.58 10.31
CA ARG A 18 4.88 10.67 10.84
C ARG A 18 5.92 10.38 9.76
N ALA A 19 5.77 9.28 9.01
CA ALA A 19 6.67 8.95 7.91
C ALA A 19 6.69 10.05 6.82
N PHE A 20 5.51 10.57 6.48
CA PHE A 20 5.35 11.65 5.52
C PHE A 20 6.01 12.96 5.98
N ALA A 21 5.87 13.33 7.26
CA ALA A 21 6.54 14.50 7.82
C ALA A 21 8.07 14.39 7.78
N LEU A 22 8.62 13.20 8.00
CA LEU A 22 10.07 12.96 7.93
C LEU A 22 10.64 13.13 6.51
N LYS A 23 9.83 12.92 5.45
CA LYS A 23 10.25 13.21 4.07
C LYS A 23 10.28 14.69 3.73
N GLY A 24 9.55 15.54 4.46
CA GLY A 24 9.43 16.96 4.15
C GLY A 24 8.64 17.27 2.87
N TRP A 25 7.80 16.34 2.41
CA TRP A 25 7.04 16.48 1.17
C TRP A 25 5.68 17.14 1.37
N THR A 26 5.14 17.74 0.30
CA THR A 26 3.74 18.14 0.22
C THR A 26 2.88 17.01 -0.35
N GLN A 27 1.54 17.10 -0.18
CA GLN A 27 0.63 16.11 -0.77
C GLN A 27 0.67 16.14 -2.31
N GLU A 28 1.06 17.27 -2.91
CA GLU A 28 1.27 17.39 -4.36
C GLU A 28 2.51 16.62 -4.80
N ASN A 29 3.62 16.71 -4.07
CA ASN A 29 4.81 15.91 -4.35
C ASN A 29 4.49 14.43 -4.30
N LEU A 30 3.83 13.97 -3.22
CA LEU A 30 3.45 12.57 -3.09
C LEU A 30 2.47 12.12 -4.17
N ALA A 31 1.53 12.97 -4.60
CA ALA A 31 0.64 12.68 -5.72
C ALA A 31 1.43 12.51 -7.03
N GLY A 32 2.45 13.33 -7.27
CA GLY A 32 3.35 13.20 -8.42
C GLY A 32 4.06 11.85 -8.44
N GLU A 33 4.60 11.42 -7.30
CA GLU A 33 5.33 10.14 -7.18
C GLU A 33 4.46 8.91 -7.45
N VAL A 34 3.16 8.97 -7.14
CA VAL A 34 2.19 7.92 -7.51
C VAL A 34 1.50 8.17 -8.86
N ASN A 35 2.05 9.06 -9.69
CA ASN A 35 1.54 9.42 -11.02
C ASN A 35 0.05 9.86 -11.02
N LEU A 36 -0.37 10.57 -9.99
CA LEU A 36 -1.71 11.13 -9.88
C LEU A 36 -1.76 12.56 -10.39
N LYS A 37 -2.79 12.86 -11.17
CA LYS A 37 -3.09 14.23 -11.64
C LYS A 37 -3.69 15.12 -10.56
N THR A 38 -4.09 14.57 -9.41
CA THR A 38 -4.75 15.31 -8.34
C THR A 38 -4.28 14.84 -6.96
N ARG A 39 -4.32 15.74 -5.98
CA ARG A 39 -4.04 15.45 -4.56
C ARG A 39 -5.17 14.68 -3.84
N GLN A 40 -6.32 14.50 -4.49
CA GLN A 40 -7.52 13.97 -3.83
C GLN A 40 -7.31 12.58 -3.22
N PRO A 41 -6.65 11.61 -3.89
CA PRO A 41 -6.42 10.29 -3.31
C PRO A 41 -5.46 10.32 -2.12
N ILE A 42 -4.46 11.21 -2.16
CA ILE A 42 -3.51 11.42 -1.05
C ILE A 42 -4.22 12.00 0.16
N TRP A 43 -5.07 13.01 -0.03
CA TRP A 43 -5.90 13.55 1.05
C TRP A 43 -6.82 12.47 1.64
N ARG A 44 -7.47 11.67 0.80
CA ARG A 44 -8.34 10.57 1.24
C ARG A 44 -7.59 9.54 2.09
N PHE A 45 -6.37 9.17 1.68
CA PHE A 45 -5.50 8.29 2.44
C PHE A 45 -5.23 8.81 3.85
N PHE A 46 -4.79 10.08 3.98
CA PHE A 46 -4.48 10.70 5.29
C PHE A 46 -5.69 11.07 6.14
N THR A 47 -6.91 10.90 5.62
CA THR A 47 -8.18 11.16 6.31
C THR A 47 -9.03 9.91 6.52
N GLY A 48 -8.48 8.72 6.23
CA GLY A 48 -9.18 7.45 6.43
C GLY A 48 -10.33 7.20 5.46
N GLN A 49 -10.42 7.96 4.38
CA GLN A 49 -11.40 7.74 3.33
C GLN A 49 -10.95 6.60 2.41
N PRO A 50 -11.88 5.89 1.75
CA PRO A 50 -11.53 4.85 0.78
C PRO A 50 -10.70 5.38 -0.38
N VAL A 51 -9.63 4.65 -0.71
CA VAL A 51 -8.72 4.90 -1.83
C VAL A 51 -8.59 3.62 -2.66
N ASP A 52 -8.37 3.76 -3.98
CA ASP A 52 -8.06 2.62 -4.84
C ASP A 52 -6.88 1.83 -4.27
N ARG A 53 -6.95 0.51 -4.30
CA ARG A 53 -5.91 -0.38 -3.76
C ARG A 53 -4.52 -0.04 -4.30
N GLN A 54 -4.38 0.16 -5.61
CA GLN A 54 -3.06 0.40 -6.20
C GLN A 54 -2.45 1.70 -5.69
N ILE A 55 -3.26 2.75 -5.55
CA ILE A 55 -2.82 4.02 -4.97
C ILE A 55 -2.46 3.83 -3.49
N PHE A 56 -3.27 3.11 -2.73
CA PHE A 56 -3.00 2.85 -1.31
C PHE A 56 -1.65 2.13 -1.11
N LEU A 57 -1.41 1.07 -1.87
CA LEU A 57 -0.17 0.31 -1.84
C LEU A 57 1.03 1.16 -2.28
N ALA A 58 0.89 1.92 -3.37
CA ALA A 58 1.96 2.78 -3.87
C ALA A 58 2.34 3.87 -2.86
N VAL A 59 1.35 4.48 -2.19
CA VAL A 59 1.61 5.45 -1.10
C VAL A 59 2.35 4.79 0.06
N CYS A 60 1.94 3.59 0.49
CA CYS A 60 2.63 2.87 1.57
C CYS A 60 4.07 2.53 1.19
N SER A 61 4.30 2.06 -0.04
CA SER A 61 5.63 1.76 -0.57
C SER A 61 6.53 3.00 -0.59
N ILE A 62 6.05 4.14 -1.11
CA ILE A 62 6.82 5.39 -1.13
C ILE A 62 7.17 5.86 0.28
N LEU A 63 6.25 5.71 1.23
CA LEU A 63 6.45 6.11 2.62
C LEU A 63 7.22 5.08 3.46
N ASP A 64 7.67 3.97 2.86
CA ASP A 64 8.36 2.87 3.53
C ASP A 64 7.52 2.27 4.68
N LEU A 65 6.25 1.97 4.38
CA LEU A 65 5.28 1.44 5.33
C LEU A 65 4.73 0.10 4.86
N ASP A 66 4.58 -0.85 5.79
CA ASP A 66 3.80 -2.05 5.55
C ASP A 66 2.31 -1.69 5.45
N TRP A 67 1.74 -1.87 4.25
CA TRP A 67 0.35 -1.52 3.98
C TRP A 67 -0.66 -2.29 4.86
N ARG A 68 -0.34 -3.51 5.30
CA ARG A 68 -1.22 -4.32 6.16
C ARG A 68 -1.34 -3.71 7.55
N GLU A 69 -0.25 -3.12 8.05
CA GLU A 69 -0.27 -2.42 9.34
C GLU A 69 -0.97 -1.05 9.26
N ILE A 70 -1.04 -0.46 8.06
CA ILE A 70 -1.71 0.82 7.84
C ILE A 70 -3.21 0.64 7.59
N ALA A 71 -3.63 -0.44 6.93
CA ALA A 71 -5.02 -0.67 6.57
C ALA A 71 -5.91 -0.98 7.79
N GLU A 72 -7.17 -0.56 7.75
CA GLU A 72 -8.15 -0.81 8.82
C GLU A 72 -8.61 -2.26 8.89
N ASN A 73 -8.86 -2.87 7.74
CA ASN A 73 -9.27 -4.27 7.63
C ASN A 73 -8.50 -4.90 6.47
N PRO A 74 -7.18 -5.15 6.64
CA PRO A 74 -6.38 -5.74 5.59
C PRO A 74 -6.90 -7.14 5.28
N PRO A 75 -7.19 -7.44 4.03
CA PRO A 75 -7.62 -8.77 3.65
C PRO A 75 -6.46 -9.78 3.67
N ALA A 76 -6.77 -11.03 4.02
CA ALA A 76 -5.79 -12.10 4.22
C ALA A 76 -5.09 -12.55 2.91
N ASP A 77 -5.83 -12.68 1.80
CA ASP A 77 -5.37 -13.26 0.53
C ASP A 77 -5.24 -12.20 -0.57
N PHE A 78 -4.27 -11.29 -0.45
CA PHE A 78 -3.97 -10.36 -1.54
C PHE A 78 -2.54 -10.57 -2.01
N PRO A 79 -2.36 -11.13 -3.22
CA PRO A 79 -1.02 -11.29 -3.78
C PRO A 79 -0.42 -9.92 -4.05
N GLU A 80 0.86 -9.81 -3.76
CA GLU A 80 1.67 -8.65 -4.11
C GLU A 80 1.70 -8.55 -5.63
N PRO A 81 1.38 -7.39 -6.24
CA PRO A 81 1.59 -7.19 -7.67
C PRO A 81 3.10 -7.03 -7.90
N GLY A 82 3.82 -8.15 -7.86
CA GLY A 82 5.28 -8.17 -7.83
C GLY A 82 5.92 -9.49 -7.41
N GLU A 83 5.17 -10.48 -6.89
CA GLU A 83 5.67 -11.85 -6.81
C GLU A 83 5.78 -12.41 -8.24
N GLY A 84 6.95 -12.15 -8.83
CA GLY A 84 7.48 -12.97 -9.89
C GLY A 84 7.46 -14.42 -9.42
N VAL A 85 7.17 -15.29 -10.37
CA VAL A 85 7.43 -16.72 -10.26
C VAL A 85 8.89 -16.93 -9.86
N GLU A 86 9.16 -17.08 -8.57
CA GLU A 86 10.39 -17.66 -8.05
C GLU A 86 10.06 -19.08 -7.58
N THR A 87 9.94 -19.93 -8.60
CA THR A 87 10.49 -21.28 -8.63
C THR A 87 10.44 -22.08 -7.33
N ALA A 88 9.33 -22.80 -7.12
CA ALA A 88 9.36 -24.08 -6.39
C ALA A 88 10.00 -25.15 -7.29
N ALA A 89 11.32 -25.09 -7.45
CA ALA A 89 12.17 -26.24 -7.78
C ALA A 89 13.27 -26.23 -6.71
N SER A 90 13.63 -27.30 -6.03
CA SER A 90 13.42 -28.75 -6.13
C SER A 90 13.64 -29.29 -4.71
N GLU A 91 12.99 -30.35 -4.26
CA GLU A 91 13.51 -31.72 -4.04
C GLU A 91 12.52 -32.27 -3.00
N ILE A 92 11.93 -33.47 -3.12
CA ILE A 92 12.57 -34.74 -2.83
C ILE A 92 11.95 -35.83 -3.73
N ASP A 93 12.76 -36.39 -4.62
CA ASP A 93 12.61 -37.78 -5.05
C ASP A 93 13.21 -38.66 -3.95
N SER A 94 12.40 -39.53 -3.34
CA SER A 94 12.90 -40.68 -2.59
C SER A 94 11.81 -41.75 -2.47
N LEU A 95 11.87 -42.71 -3.40
CA LEU A 95 11.78 -44.16 -3.18
C LEU A 95 10.73 -44.69 -2.19
N VAL A 96 9.66 -45.30 -2.72
CA VAL A 96 9.29 -46.72 -2.48
C VAL A 96 8.39 -47.25 -3.59
#